data_AF-A0A0F2J9L7-F1
#
_entry.id   AF-A0A0F2J9L7-F1
#
_cell.length_a   1.000
_cell.length_b   1.000
_cell.length_c   1.000
_cell.angle_alpha   90.00
_cell.angle_beta   90.00
_cell.angle_gamma   90.00
#
_symmetry.space_group_name_H-M   'P 1'
#
loop_
_entity.id
_entity.type
_entity.pdbx_description
1 polymer ?
#
loop_
_entity_poly.entity_id
_entity_poly.type
_entity_poly.pdbx_seq_one_letter_code
_entity_poly.pdbx_strand_id
1 'polypeptide(L)'
;MTQANEKYKGDALLQKTYTVDFLSKKRAENDGDVPQYYVENSHLAIIDKDTWEAVQLEIERRRAYAEKHHIQKVDYATDDNPFAGRIICGNCGRAYGRKVWNSTDERLRRIIWWCNNKYVAKGEKGCGSRHIDDQLLYITFVNTFNAVVENKNYFMAKWTDQSNGDDILKRVIAKRFIDIFKTAKPIDRFDVDLCFKLTEKITVYDGELVVSLRDGSEIECEIE
;
A
#
# COMPACT_ATOMS: atom_id res chain seq x y z
N MET A 1 15.11 -7.97 5.98
CA MET A 1 14.69 -8.56 4.69
C MET A 1 14.46 -10.07 4.84
N THR A 2 13.47 -10.49 5.62
CA THR A 2 13.15 -11.92 5.80
C THR A 2 12.12 -12.41 4.79
N GLN A 3 11.25 -11.51 4.32
CA GLN A 3 10.09 -11.83 3.48
C GLN A 3 10.43 -12.31 2.06
N ALA A 4 11.67 -12.10 1.59
CA ALA A 4 12.14 -12.56 0.27
C ALA A 4 12.98 -13.85 0.34
N ASN A 5 13.11 -14.46 1.52
CA ASN A 5 13.93 -15.66 1.67
C ASN A 5 13.14 -16.89 1.20
N GLU A 6 13.70 -17.62 0.24
CA GLU A 6 13.12 -18.81 -0.38
C GLU A 6 12.87 -19.95 0.63
N LYS A 7 13.59 -19.93 1.75
CA LYS A 7 13.43 -20.93 2.82
C LYS A 7 12.01 -20.96 3.39
N TYR A 8 11.33 -19.82 3.44
CA TYR A 8 9.96 -19.78 3.94
C TYR A 8 8.99 -20.60 3.11
N LYS A 9 9.24 -20.76 1.80
CA LYS A 9 8.45 -21.62 0.90
C LYS A 9 8.99 -23.05 0.77
N GLY A 10 9.93 -23.44 1.64
CA GLY A 10 10.51 -24.79 1.69
C GLY A 10 11.69 -25.03 0.74
N ASP A 11 12.09 -24.02 -0.03
CA ASP A 11 13.20 -24.13 -0.98
C ASP A 11 14.53 -23.73 -0.31
N ALA A 12 15.66 -24.07 -0.93
CA ALA A 12 16.97 -23.67 -0.43
C ALA A 12 17.92 -23.34 -1.58
N LEU A 13 18.48 -22.12 -1.57
CA LEU A 13 19.62 -21.78 -2.41
C LEU A 13 20.92 -22.04 -1.63
N LEU A 14 21.65 -23.07 -2.05
CA LEU A 14 22.93 -23.45 -1.47
C LEU A 14 24.05 -22.56 -2.02
N GLN A 15 25.06 -22.31 -1.19
CA GLN A 15 26.28 -21.61 -1.59
C GLN A 15 26.07 -20.14 -2.04
N LYS A 16 25.17 -19.41 -1.35
CA LYS A 16 24.99 -17.94 -1.52
C LYS A 16 26.26 -17.13 -1.26
N THR A 17 27.17 -17.67 -0.45
CA THR A 17 28.48 -17.08 -0.16
C THR A 17 29.55 -18.16 -0.22
N TYR A 18 30.76 -17.78 -0.56
CA TYR A 18 31.91 -18.68 -0.60
C TYR A 18 33.12 -18.05 0.09
N THR A 19 34.12 -18.88 0.40
CA THR A 19 35.38 -18.41 1.00
C THR A 19 36.37 -18.11 -0.12
N VAL A 20 36.74 -16.84 -0.26
CA VAL A 20 37.67 -16.37 -1.31
C VAL A 20 39.11 -16.73 -0.96
N ASP A 21 39.47 -16.56 0.32
CA ASP A 21 40.79 -16.89 0.82
C ASP A 21 40.67 -17.75 2.09
N PHE A 22 41.27 -18.94 2.04
CA PHE A 22 41.27 -19.91 3.12
C PHE A 22 42.13 -19.47 4.32
N LEU A 23 43.19 -18.68 4.08
CA LEU A 23 44.06 -18.16 5.15
C LEU A 23 43.36 -17.03 5.90
N SER A 24 42.80 -16.06 5.18
CA SER A 24 42.12 -14.93 5.81
C SER A 24 40.68 -15.22 6.22
N LYS A 25 40.12 -16.39 5.85
CA LYS A 25 38.70 -16.76 5.99
C LYS A 25 37.72 -15.72 5.44
N LYS A 26 38.16 -14.95 4.44
CA LYS A 26 37.33 -13.88 3.86
C LYS A 26 36.22 -14.51 3.03
N ARG A 27 34.98 -14.12 3.31
CA ARG A 27 33.79 -14.58 2.57
C ARG A 27 33.30 -13.48 1.64
N ALA A 28 32.85 -13.86 0.46
CA ALA A 28 32.17 -13.00 -0.50
C ALA A 28 30.79 -13.59 -0.86
N GLU A 29 29.89 -12.73 -1.33
CA GLU A 29 28.68 -13.19 -2.01
C GLU A 29 29.06 -13.88 -3.32
N ASN A 30 28.26 -14.87 -3.69
CA ASN A 30 28.52 -15.67 -4.88
C ASN A 30 27.59 -15.20 -6.01
N ASP A 31 28.15 -14.42 -6.93
CA ASP A 31 27.46 -13.89 -8.12
C ASP A 31 27.70 -14.77 -9.37
N GLY A 32 28.11 -16.03 -9.17
CA GLY A 32 28.44 -16.98 -10.24
C GLY A 32 29.90 -17.44 -10.25
N ASP A 33 30.72 -16.99 -9.29
CA ASP A 33 32.11 -17.40 -9.15
C ASP A 33 32.26 -18.91 -8.88
N VAL A 34 31.30 -19.48 -8.14
CA VAL A 34 31.26 -20.93 -7.84
C VAL A 34 29.83 -21.46 -8.05
N PRO A 35 29.67 -22.77 -8.38
CA PRO A 35 28.35 -23.34 -8.62
C PRO A 35 27.37 -23.08 -7.46
N GLN A 36 26.16 -22.67 -7.80
CA GLN A 36 25.04 -22.55 -6.88
C GLN A 36 23.98 -23.59 -7.23
N TYR A 37 23.36 -24.16 -6.21
CA TYR A 37 22.32 -25.16 -6.38
C TYR A 37 21.04 -24.67 -5.73
N TYR A 38 19.97 -24.57 -6.51
CA TYR A 38 18.64 -24.31 -6.01
C TYR A 38 17.92 -25.65 -5.81
N VAL A 39 17.55 -25.93 -4.57
CA VAL A 39 16.86 -27.17 -4.18
C VAL A 39 15.42 -26.83 -3.84
N GLU A 40 14.50 -27.34 -4.66
CA GLU A 40 13.07 -27.23 -4.39
C GLU A 40 12.62 -28.20 -3.30
N ASN A 41 11.69 -27.76 -2.44
CA ASN A 41 11.12 -28.57 -1.36
C ASN A 41 12.18 -29.24 -0.46
N SER A 42 13.29 -28.54 -0.23
CA SER A 42 14.38 -29.02 0.64
C SER A 42 13.91 -29.31 2.07
N HIS A 43 12.90 -28.61 2.56
CA HIS A 43 12.29 -28.82 3.87
C HIS A 43 10.80 -28.44 3.83
N LEU A 44 10.07 -28.79 4.90
CA LEU A 44 8.68 -28.38 5.05
C LEU A 44 8.59 -26.85 5.04
N ALA A 45 7.76 -26.34 4.12
CA ALA A 45 7.53 -24.92 3.98
C ALA A 45 6.85 -24.36 5.24
N ILE A 46 7.27 -23.18 5.66
CA ILE A 46 6.66 -22.46 6.79
C ILE A 46 5.37 -21.77 6.32
N ILE A 47 5.38 -21.24 5.09
CA ILE A 47 4.22 -20.66 4.42
C ILE A 47 4.05 -21.33 3.05
N ASP A 48 2.83 -21.35 2.54
CA ASP A 48 2.54 -21.87 1.22
C ASP A 48 3.22 -21.05 0.11
N LYS A 49 3.51 -21.70 -1.02
CA LYS A 49 4.23 -21.09 -2.15
C LYS A 49 3.45 -19.91 -2.73
N ASP A 50 2.14 -20.06 -2.93
CA ASP A 50 1.25 -19.00 -3.40
C ASP A 50 1.32 -17.74 -2.53
N THR A 51 1.30 -17.89 -1.20
CA THR A 51 1.42 -16.77 -0.25
C THR A 51 2.79 -16.12 -0.31
N TRP A 52 3.86 -16.92 -0.44
CA TRP A 52 5.21 -16.38 -0.60
C TRP A 52 5.34 -15.57 -1.90
N GLU A 53 4.79 -16.09 -3.01
CA GLU A 53 4.76 -15.42 -4.31
C GLU A 53 3.91 -14.14 -4.27
N ALA A 54 2.73 -14.20 -3.63
CA ALA A 54 1.89 -13.02 -3.41
C ALA A 54 2.64 -11.90 -2.67
N VAL A 55 3.46 -12.26 -1.68
CA VAL A 55 4.30 -11.29 -0.96
C VAL A 55 5.35 -10.68 -1.88
N GLN A 56 6.00 -11.45 -2.75
CA GLN A 56 6.97 -10.89 -3.71
C GLN A 56 6.29 -9.91 -4.67
N LEU A 57 5.15 -10.30 -5.24
CA LEU A 57 4.38 -9.44 -6.14
C LEU A 57 3.90 -8.16 -5.44
N GLU A 58 3.51 -8.23 -4.17
CA GLU A 58 3.12 -7.06 -3.39
C GLU A 58 4.32 -6.13 -3.10
N ILE A 59 5.52 -6.67 -2.88
CA ILE A 59 6.76 -5.88 -2.72
C ILE A 59 7.07 -5.13 -4.00
N GLU A 60 6.99 -5.80 -5.15
CA GLU A 60 7.19 -5.19 -6.47
C GLU A 60 6.14 -4.11 -6.76
N ARG A 61 4.85 -4.40 -6.49
CA ARG A 61 3.76 -3.42 -6.62
C ARG A 61 4.03 -2.16 -5.80
N ARG A 62 4.46 -2.31 -4.54
CA ARG A 62 4.79 -1.17 -3.66
C ARG A 62 5.98 -0.37 -4.20
N ARG A 63 6.99 -1.04 -4.75
CA ARG A 63 8.15 -0.38 -5.36
C ARG A 63 7.73 0.45 -6.57
N ALA A 64 6.95 -0.14 -7.48
CA ALA A 64 6.43 0.54 -8.67
C ALA A 64 5.53 1.72 -8.29
N TYR A 65 4.66 1.55 -7.29
CA TYR A 65 3.83 2.63 -6.76
C TYR A 65 4.68 3.78 -6.21
N ALA A 66 5.72 3.46 -5.44
CA ALA A 66 6.59 4.46 -4.83
C ALA A 66 7.32 5.30 -5.88
N GLU A 67 7.85 4.64 -6.91
CA GLU A 67 8.48 5.28 -8.07
C GLU A 67 7.49 6.17 -8.82
N LYS A 68 6.31 5.65 -9.17
CA LYS A 68 5.26 6.36 -9.90
C LYS A 68 4.81 7.66 -9.21
N HIS A 69 4.72 7.64 -7.88
CA HIS A 69 4.21 8.76 -7.09
C HIS A 69 5.31 9.61 -6.44
N HIS A 70 6.58 9.36 -6.80
CA HIS A 70 7.76 10.05 -6.28
C HIS A 70 7.84 10.06 -4.75
N ILE A 71 7.53 8.92 -4.13
CA ILE A 71 7.71 8.69 -2.69
C ILE A 71 8.79 7.64 -2.49
N GLN A 72 9.50 7.72 -1.37
CA GLN A 72 10.57 6.76 -1.08
C GLN A 72 10.02 5.37 -0.70
N LYS A 73 8.87 5.33 -0.01
CA LYS A 73 8.18 4.12 0.49
C LYS A 73 6.68 4.37 0.59
N VAL A 74 5.87 3.31 0.52
CA VAL A 74 4.42 3.38 0.72
C VAL A 74 4.04 3.29 2.20
N ASP A 75 4.84 2.57 2.99
CA ASP A 75 4.55 2.23 4.39
C ASP A 75 4.93 3.36 5.38
N TYR A 76 4.67 4.62 5.02
CA TYR A 76 4.81 5.75 5.96
C TYR A 76 3.61 5.91 6.88
N ALA A 77 2.52 5.19 6.59
CA ALA A 77 1.29 5.29 7.35
C ALA A 77 1.50 4.73 8.76
N THR A 78 1.14 5.53 9.75
CA THR A 78 1.13 5.18 11.18
C THR A 78 -0.26 5.47 11.73
N ASP A 79 -0.55 5.01 12.94
CA ASP A 79 -1.86 5.23 13.56
C ASP A 79 -2.19 6.73 13.68
N ASP A 80 -1.19 7.56 13.97
CA ASP A 80 -1.30 9.03 14.03
C ASP A 80 -1.33 9.72 12.65
N ASN A 81 -1.02 8.99 11.57
CA ASN A 81 -0.92 9.53 10.21
C ASN A 81 -1.30 8.47 9.16
N PRO A 82 -2.57 8.03 9.15
CA PRO A 82 -2.97 6.84 8.39
C PRO A 82 -2.93 7.04 6.87
N PHE A 83 -2.99 8.29 6.42
CA PHE A 83 -3.04 8.63 4.99
C PHE A 83 -1.67 8.89 4.36
N ALA A 84 -0.58 8.75 5.11
CA ALA A 84 0.77 9.02 4.61
C ALA A 84 1.12 8.13 3.40
N GLY A 85 1.57 8.74 2.31
CA GLY A 85 1.91 8.04 1.06
C GLY A 85 0.71 7.52 0.27
N ARG A 86 -0.52 7.70 0.75
CA ARG A 86 -1.76 7.21 0.11
C ARG A 86 -2.56 8.32 -0.57
N ILE A 87 -2.39 9.58 -0.17
CA ILE A 87 -3.06 10.71 -0.83
C ILE A 87 -2.25 11.15 -2.05
N ILE A 88 -2.85 11.09 -3.23
CA ILE A 88 -2.21 11.36 -4.52
C ILE A 88 -2.91 12.52 -5.23
N CYS A 89 -2.13 13.42 -5.82
CA CYS A 89 -2.66 14.49 -6.66
C CYS A 89 -3.10 13.94 -8.03
N GLY A 90 -4.37 14.10 -8.37
CA GLY A 90 -4.89 13.79 -9.70
C GLY A 90 -4.26 14.64 -10.81
N ASN A 91 -3.90 15.89 -10.50
CA ASN A 91 -3.38 16.83 -11.51
C ASN A 91 -1.90 16.58 -11.89
N CYS A 92 -1.06 16.13 -10.95
CA CYS A 92 0.38 15.94 -11.22
C CYS A 92 0.94 14.58 -10.81
N GLY A 93 0.11 13.68 -10.29
CA GLY A 93 0.50 12.32 -9.89
C GLY A 93 1.38 12.23 -8.65
N ARG A 94 1.87 13.33 -8.08
CA ARG A 94 2.70 13.30 -6.86
C ARG A 94 1.87 13.14 -5.60
N ALA A 95 2.47 12.54 -4.59
CA ALA A 95 1.82 12.40 -3.28
C ALA A 95 1.61 13.75 -2.59
N TYR A 96 0.52 13.85 -1.83
CA TYR A 96 0.31 14.91 -0.87
C TYR A 96 1.15 14.67 0.40
N GLY A 97 1.49 15.76 1.09
CA GLY A 97 2.15 15.73 2.38
C GLY A 97 1.26 16.35 3.47
N ARG A 98 1.30 15.74 4.65
CA ARG A 98 0.67 16.28 5.86
C ARG A 98 1.41 17.53 6.33
N LYS A 99 0.68 18.61 6.59
CA LYS A 99 1.20 19.87 7.13
C LYS A 99 0.33 20.33 8.30
N VAL A 100 0.96 21.02 9.25
CA VAL A 100 0.27 21.68 10.35
C VAL A 100 0.24 23.17 10.06
N TRP A 101 -0.94 23.75 10.02
CA TRP A 101 -1.14 25.20 9.95
C TRP A 101 -1.45 25.74 11.35
N ASN A 102 -1.04 27.00 11.58
CA ASN A 102 -1.16 27.69 12.87
C ASN A 102 -0.57 26.88 14.03
N SER A 103 0.63 26.30 13.85
CA SER A 103 1.22 25.40 14.84
C SER A 103 1.47 26.04 16.21
N THR A 104 1.54 27.37 16.27
CA THR A 104 1.80 28.14 17.50
C THR A 104 0.53 28.42 18.31
N ASP A 105 -0.64 28.46 17.67
CA ASP A 105 -1.92 28.69 18.35
C ASP A 105 -2.73 27.40 18.37
N GLU A 106 -2.84 26.78 19.55
CA GLU A 106 -3.53 25.51 19.75
C GLU A 106 -5.02 25.58 19.36
N ARG A 107 -5.66 26.75 19.48
CA ARG A 107 -7.09 26.91 19.14
C ARG A 107 -7.34 26.94 17.64
N LEU A 108 -6.35 27.38 16.87
CA LEU A 108 -6.44 27.52 15.41
C LEU A 108 -5.63 26.46 14.66
N ARG A 109 -4.97 25.55 15.40
CA ARG A 109 -4.15 24.49 14.86
C ARG A 109 -5.01 23.56 14.01
N ARG A 110 -4.66 23.44 12.74
CA ARG A 110 -5.33 22.53 11.80
C ARG A 110 -4.32 21.70 11.04
N ILE A 111 -4.72 20.47 10.74
CA ILE A 111 -3.94 19.57 9.91
C ILE A 111 -4.54 19.62 8.51
N ILE A 112 -3.68 19.90 7.54
CA ILE A 112 -4.07 19.91 6.13
C ILE A 112 -3.12 19.02 5.33
N TRP A 113 -3.64 18.55 4.21
CA TRP A 113 -2.90 17.83 3.19
C TRP A 113 -2.74 18.74 1.98
N TRP A 114 -1.51 18.84 1.48
CA TRP A 114 -1.24 19.63 0.29
C TRP A 114 -0.36 18.85 -0.69
N CYS A 115 -0.46 19.14 -1.99
CA CYS A 115 0.41 18.50 -2.97
C CYS A 115 1.88 18.88 -2.70
N ASN A 116 2.79 17.90 -2.60
CA ASN A 116 4.22 18.17 -2.39
C ASN A 116 4.86 18.91 -3.56
N ASN A 117 4.25 18.85 -4.75
CA ASN A 117 4.70 19.60 -5.93
C ASN A 117 4.09 20.99 -6.05
N LYS A 118 3.37 21.48 -5.03
CA LYS A 118 2.73 22.80 -5.09
C LYS A 118 3.75 23.90 -5.34
N TYR A 119 4.92 23.80 -4.73
CA TYR A 119 6.06 24.67 -4.97
C TYR A 119 7.29 23.83 -5.28
N VAL A 120 7.84 23.97 -6.49
CA VAL A 120 9.07 23.25 -6.90
C VAL A 120 10.27 23.92 -6.25
N ALA A 121 10.27 25.24 -6.22
CA ALA A 121 11.19 26.08 -5.47
C ALA A 121 10.41 27.19 -4.74
N LYS A 122 11.07 27.89 -3.82
CA LYS A 122 10.44 28.99 -3.06
C LYS A 122 9.95 30.07 -4.03
N GLY A 123 8.63 30.22 -4.16
CA GLY A 123 7.98 31.19 -5.04
C GLY A 123 7.62 30.64 -6.43
N GLU A 124 8.08 29.46 -6.81
CA GLU A 124 7.79 28.82 -8.09
C GLU A 124 6.66 27.80 -7.94
N LYS A 125 5.47 28.15 -8.42
CA LYS A 125 4.31 27.25 -8.39
C LYS A 125 4.51 26.10 -9.38
N GLY A 126 4.50 24.87 -8.88
CA GLY A 126 4.52 23.66 -9.71
C GLY A 126 3.14 23.11 -9.99
N CYS A 127 2.31 22.96 -8.95
CA CYS A 127 0.99 22.35 -9.05
C CYS A 127 -0.10 23.26 -8.47
N GLY A 128 -1.19 23.43 -9.22
CA GLY A 128 -2.35 24.25 -8.84
C GLY A 128 -3.29 23.62 -7.82
N SER A 129 -3.07 22.36 -7.44
CA SER A 129 -4.00 21.59 -6.62
C SER A 129 -4.34 22.26 -5.28
N ARG A 130 -5.61 22.13 -4.87
CA ARG A 130 -6.11 22.64 -3.59
C ARG A 130 -5.61 21.79 -2.42
N HIS A 131 -5.62 22.38 -1.23
CA HIS A 131 -5.36 21.64 0.01
C HIS A 131 -6.64 20.95 0.44
N ILE A 132 -6.49 19.91 1.25
CA ILE A 132 -7.58 19.11 1.80
C ILE A 132 -7.47 19.13 3.32
N ASP A 133 -8.58 19.29 4.00
CA ASP A 133 -8.60 19.13 5.45
C ASP A 133 -8.49 17.67 5.85
N ASP A 134 -7.70 17.40 6.89
CA ASP A 134 -7.48 16.04 7.40
C ASP A 134 -8.80 15.34 7.70
N GLN A 135 -9.74 16.04 8.35
CA GLN A 135 -11.08 15.54 8.69
C GLN A 135 -11.88 15.03 7.48
N LEU A 136 -11.74 15.67 6.32
CA LEU A 136 -12.45 15.26 5.12
C LEU A 136 -12.02 13.85 4.71
N LEU A 137 -10.73 13.51 4.80
CA LEU A 137 -10.22 12.17 4.46
C LEU A 137 -10.81 11.08 5.37
N TYR A 138 -10.99 11.38 6.66
CA TYR A 138 -11.62 10.47 7.62
C TYR A 138 -13.09 10.22 7.25
N ILE A 139 -13.83 11.29 6.94
CA ILE A 139 -15.25 11.21 6.51
C ILE A 139 -15.37 10.45 5.19
N THR A 140 -14.53 10.78 4.19
CA THR A 140 -14.49 10.11 2.89
C THR A 140 -14.27 8.61 3.04
N PHE A 141 -13.36 8.17 3.92
CA PHE A 141 -13.14 6.75 4.17
C PHE A 141 -14.39 6.07 4.77
N VAL A 142 -15.01 6.69 5.78
CA VAL A 142 -16.22 6.15 6.41
C VAL A 142 -17.36 6.01 5.39
N ASN A 143 -17.59 7.05 4.58
CA ASN A 143 -18.59 7.03 3.52
C ASN A 143 -18.30 5.94 2.48
N THR A 144 -17.05 5.83 2.05
CA THR A 144 -16.61 4.80 1.11
C THR A 144 -16.86 3.40 1.67
N PHE A 145 -16.49 3.16 2.93
CA PHE A 145 -16.70 1.87 3.58
C PHE A 145 -18.18 1.53 3.67
N ASN A 146 -19.01 2.48 4.10
CA ASN A 146 -20.45 2.30 4.22
C ASN A 146 -21.10 2.03 2.85
N ALA A 147 -20.67 2.71 1.78
CA ALA A 147 -21.13 2.44 0.42
C ALA A 147 -20.81 1.00 -0.03
N VAL A 148 -19.65 0.46 0.33
CA VAL A 148 -19.30 -0.94 0.07
C VAL A 148 -20.19 -1.90 0.87
N VAL A 149 -20.47 -1.59 2.14
CA VAL A 149 -21.37 -2.39 2.98
C VAL A 149 -22.82 -2.38 2.45
N GLU A 150 -23.32 -1.23 2.01
CA GLU A 150 -24.66 -1.10 1.42
C GLU A 150 -24.78 -1.92 0.13
N ASN A 151 -23.74 -1.92 -0.69
CA ASN A 151 -23.67 -2.67 -1.95
C ASN A 151 -23.02 -4.05 -1.80
N LYS A 152 -23.04 -4.63 -0.58
CA LYS A 152 -22.31 -5.86 -0.24
C LYS A 152 -22.57 -7.01 -1.20
N ASN A 153 -23.79 -7.20 -1.69
CA ASN A 153 -24.10 -8.30 -2.61
C ASN A 153 -23.30 -8.21 -3.92
N TYR A 154 -23.19 -7.01 -4.49
CA TYR A 154 -22.40 -6.76 -5.70
C TYR A 154 -20.92 -7.05 -5.46
N PHE A 155 -20.36 -6.50 -4.38
CA PHE A 155 -18.95 -6.68 -4.05
C PHE A 155 -18.61 -8.13 -3.68
N MET A 156 -19.47 -8.83 -2.96
CA MET A 156 -19.27 -10.25 -2.63
C MET A 156 -19.25 -11.12 -3.87
N ALA A 157 -20.11 -10.85 -4.87
CA ALA A 157 -20.07 -11.56 -6.15
C ALA A 157 -18.76 -11.27 -6.90
N LYS A 158 -18.36 -10.00 -6.99
CA LYS A 158 -17.09 -9.58 -7.60
C LYS A 158 -15.88 -10.27 -6.96
N TRP A 159 -15.78 -10.26 -5.63
CA TRP A 159 -14.64 -10.89 -4.94
C TRP A 159 -14.66 -12.41 -5.04
N THR A 160 -15.84 -13.03 -5.09
CA THR A 160 -15.95 -14.47 -5.30
C THR A 160 -15.37 -14.86 -6.66
N ASP A 161 -15.71 -14.12 -7.71
CA ASP A 161 -15.14 -14.30 -9.06
C ASP A 161 -13.61 -14.09 -9.05
N GLN A 162 -13.13 -12.97 -8.50
CA GLN A 162 -11.70 -12.68 -8.37
C GLN A 162 -10.93 -13.75 -7.58
N SER A 163 -11.57 -14.37 -6.57
CA SER A 163 -10.95 -15.41 -5.76
C SER A 163 -10.72 -16.73 -6.50
N ASN A 164 -11.42 -16.94 -7.61
CA ASN A 164 -11.27 -18.10 -8.49
C ASN A 164 -10.39 -17.81 -9.73
N GLY A 165 -9.92 -16.57 -9.88
CA GLY A 165 -9.05 -16.17 -10.98
C GLY A 165 -7.59 -16.62 -10.82
N ASP A 166 -6.84 -16.46 -11.91
CA ASP A 166 -5.43 -16.85 -12.01
C ASP A 166 -4.48 -15.84 -11.34
N ASP A 167 -4.91 -14.58 -11.19
CA ASP A 167 -4.12 -13.52 -10.55
C ASP A 167 -4.02 -13.75 -9.03
N ILE A 168 -2.84 -14.17 -8.59
CA ILE A 168 -2.53 -14.51 -7.20
C ILE A 168 -2.81 -13.33 -6.26
N LEU A 169 -2.43 -12.10 -6.64
CA LEU A 169 -2.63 -10.92 -5.79
C LEU A 169 -4.11 -10.62 -5.62
N LYS A 170 -4.86 -10.59 -6.73
CA LYS A 170 -6.31 -10.35 -6.68
C LYS A 170 -7.01 -11.44 -5.89
N ARG A 171 -6.61 -12.70 -6.03
CA ARG A 171 -7.16 -13.82 -5.27
C ARG A 171 -6.96 -13.67 -3.76
N VAL A 172 -5.75 -13.35 -3.32
CA VAL A 172 -5.44 -13.15 -1.89
C VAL A 172 -6.20 -11.94 -1.32
N ILE A 173 -6.24 -10.84 -2.07
CA ILE A 173 -6.96 -9.63 -1.65
C ILE A 173 -8.46 -9.89 -1.57
N ALA A 174 -9.05 -10.54 -2.58
CA ALA A 174 -10.47 -10.86 -2.63
C ALA A 174 -10.90 -11.75 -1.46
N LYS A 175 -10.13 -12.80 -1.14
CA LYS A 175 -10.38 -13.65 0.04
C LYS A 175 -10.39 -12.83 1.33
N ARG A 176 -9.42 -11.91 1.49
CA ARG A 176 -9.36 -11.02 2.66
C ARG A 176 -10.57 -10.09 2.74
N PHE A 177 -11.00 -9.51 1.62
CA PHE A 177 -12.16 -8.63 1.57
C PHE A 177 -13.44 -9.39 1.91
N ILE A 178 -13.63 -10.58 1.35
CA ILE A 178 -14.74 -11.48 1.70
C ILE A 178 -14.77 -11.71 3.22
N ASP A 179 -13.63 -12.03 3.83
CA ASP A 179 -13.57 -12.29 5.28
C ASP A 179 -13.90 -11.05 6.13
N ILE A 180 -13.43 -9.86 5.74
CA ILE A 180 -13.77 -8.59 6.40
C ILE A 180 -15.27 -8.29 6.26
N PHE A 181 -15.81 -8.39 5.05
CA PHE A 181 -17.17 -7.94 4.76
C PHE A 181 -18.26 -8.97 5.05
N LYS A 182 -17.92 -10.25 5.27
CA LYS A 182 -18.86 -11.30 5.74
C LYS A 182 -19.69 -10.83 6.93
N THR A 183 -19.05 -10.20 7.93
CA THR A 183 -19.69 -9.72 9.17
C THR A 183 -19.68 -8.20 9.32
N ALA A 184 -19.14 -7.47 8.35
CA ALA A 184 -19.09 -6.00 8.40
C ALA A 184 -20.49 -5.39 8.48
N LYS A 185 -20.57 -4.30 9.26
CA LYS A 185 -21.71 -3.40 9.39
C LYS A 185 -21.24 -1.97 9.13
N PRO A 186 -22.15 -1.04 8.80
CA PRO A 186 -21.78 0.36 8.67
C PRO A 186 -21.08 0.88 9.94
N ILE A 187 -20.15 1.82 9.75
CA ILE A 187 -19.37 2.44 10.81
C ILE A 187 -19.65 3.95 10.85
N ASP A 188 -19.65 4.52 12.04
CA ASP A 188 -19.82 5.97 12.24
C ASP A 188 -18.49 6.69 12.49
N ARG A 189 -17.43 5.92 12.75
CA ARG A 189 -16.09 6.44 13.08
C ARG A 189 -15.05 5.72 12.24
N PHE A 190 -13.99 6.46 11.94
CA PHE A 190 -12.86 5.94 11.21
C PHE A 190 -12.13 4.85 12.00
N ASP A 191 -11.74 3.80 11.28
CA ASP A 191 -10.96 2.68 11.78
C ASP A 191 -9.66 2.58 10.96
N VAL A 192 -8.52 2.78 11.64
CA VAL A 192 -7.18 2.79 11.04
C VAL A 192 -6.87 1.43 10.40
N ASP A 193 -7.21 0.34 11.07
CA ASP A 193 -6.92 -1.01 10.61
C ASP A 193 -7.70 -1.31 9.33
N LEU A 194 -8.99 -0.95 9.28
CA LEU A 194 -9.79 -1.09 8.07
C LEU A 194 -9.23 -0.23 6.95
N CYS A 195 -8.83 1.01 7.23
CA CYS A 195 -8.20 1.88 6.22
C CYS A 195 -6.93 1.24 5.62
N PHE A 196 -6.06 0.69 6.47
CA PHE A 196 -4.84 0.04 5.99
C PHE A 196 -5.10 -1.20 5.14
N LYS A 197 -6.12 -1.98 5.53
CA LYS A 197 -6.53 -3.22 4.87
C LYS A 197 -7.21 -2.97 3.54
N LEU A 198 -8.00 -1.91 3.42
CA LEU A 198 -8.93 -1.71 2.31
C LEU A 198 -8.44 -0.67 1.31
N THR A 199 -7.96 0.47 1.78
CA THR A 199 -7.58 1.57 0.90
C THR A 199 -6.25 1.24 0.21
N GLU A 200 -6.16 1.53 -1.07
CA GLU A 200 -4.89 1.58 -1.80
C GLU A 200 -4.36 3.01 -1.82
N LYS A 201 -5.17 3.94 -2.33
CA LYS A 201 -4.86 5.37 -2.42
C LYS A 201 -6.14 6.19 -2.44
N ILE A 202 -6.01 7.49 -2.18
CA ILE A 202 -7.06 8.48 -2.40
C ILE A 202 -6.51 9.50 -3.39
N THR A 203 -7.14 9.61 -4.54
CA THR A 203 -6.76 10.55 -5.60
C THR A 203 -7.60 11.81 -5.49
N VAL A 204 -6.93 12.96 -5.59
CA VAL A 204 -7.53 14.27 -5.32
C VAL A 204 -7.60 15.05 -6.62
N TYR A 205 -8.81 15.37 -7.05
CA TYR A 205 -9.08 16.27 -8.17
C TYR A 205 -9.66 17.59 -7.65
N ASP A 206 -9.86 18.56 -8.55
CA ASP A 206 -10.43 19.86 -8.20
C ASP A 206 -11.95 19.73 -7.95
N GLY A 207 -12.33 19.36 -6.72
CA GLY A 207 -13.73 19.24 -6.28
C GLY A 207 -14.17 17.82 -5.91
N GLU A 208 -13.32 16.82 -6.18
CA GLU A 208 -13.67 15.41 -6.03
C GLU A 208 -12.53 14.61 -5.43
N LEU A 209 -12.88 13.60 -4.63
CA LEU A 209 -11.98 12.58 -4.10
C LEU A 209 -12.35 11.22 -4.67
N VAL A 210 -11.38 10.51 -5.22
CA VAL A 210 -11.55 9.14 -5.70
C VAL A 210 -10.78 8.19 -4.80
N VAL A 211 -11.49 7.35 -4.04
CA VAL A 211 -10.89 6.33 -3.20
C VAL A 211 -10.70 5.06 -4.02
N SER A 212 -9.44 4.71 -4.30
CA SER A 212 -9.11 3.42 -4.90
C SER A 212 -8.89 2.40 -3.79
N LEU A 213 -9.67 1.33 -3.80
CA LEU A 213 -9.56 0.19 -2.90
C LEU A 213 -8.60 -0.85 -3.46
N ARG A 214 -8.01 -1.67 -2.58
CA ARG A 214 -7.04 -2.71 -2.97
C ARG A 214 -7.63 -3.80 -3.86
N ASP A 215 -8.96 -3.96 -3.90
CA ASP A 215 -9.65 -4.89 -4.81
C ASP A 215 -9.80 -4.34 -6.24
N GLY A 216 -9.25 -3.14 -6.49
CA GLY A 216 -9.30 -2.42 -7.76
C GLY A 216 -10.57 -1.61 -7.98
N SER A 217 -11.46 -1.50 -6.99
CA SER A 217 -12.63 -0.61 -7.10
C SER A 217 -12.22 0.84 -6.91
N GLU A 218 -12.86 1.74 -7.65
CA GLU A 218 -12.74 3.18 -7.45
C GLU A 218 -14.11 3.72 -7.05
N ILE A 219 -14.15 4.48 -5.96
CA ILE A 219 -15.38 5.08 -5.42
C ILE A 219 -15.15 6.59 -5.40
N GLU A 220 -16.00 7.29 -6.14
CA GLU A 220 -16.00 8.75 -6.23
C GLU A 220 -16.77 9.33 -5.04
N CYS A 221 -16.23 10.41 -4.47
CA CYS A 221 -16.81 11.14 -3.36
C CYS A 221 -16.70 12.63 -3.69
N GLU A 222 -17.85 13.29 -3.82
CA GLU A 222 -17.91 14.74 -4.00
C GLU A 222 -17.47 15.45 -2.71
N ILE A 223 -16.71 16.53 -2.86
CA ILE A 223 -16.31 17.39 -1.76
C ILE A 223 -17.37 18.49 -1.62
N GLU A 224 -18.34 18.30 -0.72
CA GLU A 224 -19.25 19.38 -0.30
C GLU A 224 -18.56 20.41 0.62
#